data_AF-A0AAP7A7Q6-F1
#
_entry.id   AF-A0AAP7A7Q6-F1
#
_cell.length_a   1.000
_cell.length_b   1.000
_cell.length_c   1.000
_cell.angle_alpha   90.00
_cell.angle_beta   90.00
_cell.angle_gamma   90.00
#
_symmetry.space_group_name_H-M   'P 1'
#
loop_
_entity.id
_entity.type
_entity.pdbx_description
1 polymer ?
#
loop_
_entity_poly.entity_id
_entity_poly.type
_entity_poly.pdbx_seq_one_letter_code
_entity_poly.pdbx_strand_id
1 'polypeptide(L)'
;MKMKSLDGGVWMSHQNQFRVFFVPAGIMDVPDLTIYEQMAYVVLRSCIDPADPTAFPSDQTIAERGRMSSSAAIQAVKGLIQKGLLQKHANWHVIMSPK
;
A
#
# COMPACT_ATOMS: atom_id res chain seq x y z
N MET A 1 -40.41 8.20 -26.81
CA MET A 1 -40.01 8.16 -28.23
C MET A 1 -38.49 8.01 -28.28
N LYS A 2 -37.96 7.00 -28.98
CA LYS A 2 -36.54 6.58 -28.97
C LYS A 2 -35.90 7.10 -30.25
N MET A 3 -34.76 7.81 -30.17
CA MET A 3 -33.99 8.21 -31.35
C MET A 3 -32.61 7.54 -31.34
N LYS A 4 -32.23 6.97 -32.49
CA LYS A 4 -30.94 6.29 -32.76
C LYS A 4 -30.09 7.16 -33.68
N SER A 5 -28.77 7.14 -33.51
CA SER A 5 -27.77 7.76 -34.41
C SER A 5 -27.43 6.84 -35.59
N LEU A 6 -26.95 7.41 -36.71
CA LEU A 6 -26.92 6.82 -38.05
C LEU A 6 -25.55 6.40 -38.61
N ASP A 7 -24.46 6.45 -37.84
CA ASP A 7 -23.10 6.26 -38.37
C ASP A 7 -22.19 5.38 -37.51
N GLY A 8 -22.72 4.68 -36.50
CA GLY A 8 -22.12 3.48 -35.89
C GLY A 8 -20.75 3.63 -35.22
N GLY A 9 -20.16 4.83 -35.19
CA GLY A 9 -18.95 5.13 -34.44
C GLY A 9 -19.23 5.10 -32.95
N VAL A 10 -18.77 4.06 -32.26
CA VAL A 10 -18.81 4.00 -30.80
C VAL A 10 -17.68 4.88 -30.27
N TRP A 11 -18.05 6.03 -29.70
CA TRP A 11 -17.11 6.80 -28.88
C TRP A 11 -16.78 5.97 -27.63
N MET A 12 -15.55 5.45 -27.60
CA MET A 12 -14.96 4.87 -26.40
C MET A 12 -14.82 6.00 -25.37
N SER A 13 -15.79 6.12 -24.47
CA SER A 13 -15.57 6.83 -23.21
C SER A 13 -14.59 5.99 -22.39
N HIS A 14 -13.29 6.19 -22.61
CA HIS A 14 -12.29 5.81 -21.61
C HIS A 14 -12.56 6.66 -20.37
N GLN A 15 -13.43 6.14 -19.49
CA GLN A 15 -13.45 6.59 -18.12
C GLN A 15 -12.11 6.17 -17.54
N ASN A 16 -11.12 7.06 -17.64
CA ASN A 16 -9.89 6.92 -16.88
C ASN A 16 -10.31 7.07 -15.42
N GLN A 17 -10.58 5.93 -14.77
CA GLN A 17 -10.90 5.90 -13.35
C GLN A 17 -9.63 6.32 -12.61
N PHE A 18 -9.51 7.62 -12.33
CA PHE A 18 -8.48 8.11 -11.44
C PHE A 18 -8.73 7.51 -10.07
N ARG A 19 -7.82 6.62 -9.65
CA ARG A 19 -7.79 6.12 -8.27
C ARG A 19 -7.24 7.24 -7.39
N VAL A 20 -8.13 7.97 -6.74
CA VAL A 20 -7.75 8.98 -5.75
C VAL A 20 -7.44 8.28 -4.43
N PHE A 21 -6.18 8.36 -4.01
CA PHE A 21 -5.74 7.83 -2.73
C PHE A 21 -5.67 8.96 -1.70
N PHE A 22 -6.43 8.84 -0.60
CA PHE A 22 -6.29 9.70 0.57
C PHE A 22 -5.08 9.23 1.39
N VAL A 23 -3.93 9.84 1.15
CA VAL A 23 -2.72 9.70 1.97
C VAL A 23 -2.89 10.59 3.21
N PRO A 24 -2.74 10.07 4.44
CA PRO A 24 -2.80 10.91 5.63
C PRO A 24 -1.61 11.86 5.59
N ALA A 25 -1.87 13.17 5.73
CA ALA A 25 -0.92 14.25 5.46
C ALA A 25 0.45 14.07 6.14
N GLY A 26 0.46 13.52 7.36
CA GLY A 26 1.66 13.49 8.19
C GLY A 26 2.88 12.74 7.62
N ILE A 27 2.73 11.71 6.77
CA ILE A 27 3.91 10.99 6.26
C ILE A 27 4.75 11.84 5.30
N MET A 28 4.09 12.71 4.53
CA MET A 28 4.77 13.65 3.62
C MET A 28 5.44 14.79 4.40
N ASP A 29 4.99 15.03 5.63
CA ASP A 29 5.51 16.04 6.53
C ASP A 29 6.65 15.50 7.43
N VAL A 30 6.92 14.18 7.42
CA VAL A 30 8.06 13.62 8.15
C VAL A 30 9.35 13.95 7.39
N PRO A 31 10.23 14.79 7.96
CA PRO A 31 11.51 15.10 7.31
C PRO A 31 12.38 13.85 7.21
N ASP A 32 13.28 13.85 6.24
CA ASP A 32 14.30 12.80 6.07
C ASP A 32 13.78 11.40 5.75
N LEU A 33 12.57 11.27 5.21
CA LEU A 33 12.13 10.04 4.55
C LEU A 33 12.55 10.00 3.09
N THR A 34 13.20 8.90 2.71
CA THR A 34 13.43 8.55 1.31
C THR A 34 12.09 8.23 0.62
N ILE A 35 12.07 8.37 -0.72
CA ILE A 35 10.89 8.00 -1.51
C ILE A 35 10.47 6.54 -1.30
N TYR A 36 11.42 5.64 -1.03
CA TYR A 36 11.15 4.23 -0.74
C TYR A 36 10.50 4.04 0.63
N GLU A 37 10.93 4.78 1.66
CA GLU A 37 10.29 4.74 2.98
C GLU A 37 8.87 5.30 2.93
N GLN A 38 8.65 6.40 2.21
CA GLN A 38 7.31 6.95 1.99
C GLN A 38 6.41 5.93 1.28
N MET A 39 6.90 5.31 0.20
CA MET A 39 6.14 4.32 -0.54
C MET A 39 5.87 3.04 0.26
N ALA A 40 6.86 2.54 1.01
CA ALA A 40 6.67 1.41 1.91
C ALA A 40 5.59 1.72 2.95
N TYR A 41 5.60 2.92 3.55
CA TYR A 41 4.55 3.35 4.47
C TYR A 41 3.15 3.37 3.82
N VAL A 42 3.04 3.90 2.59
CA VAL A 42 1.77 3.90 1.84
C VAL A 42 1.27 2.47 1.59
N VAL A 43 2.15 1.55 1.18
CA VAL A 43 1.78 0.15 0.96
C VAL A 43 1.32 -0.49 2.26
N LEU A 44 2.07 -0.34 3.35
CA LEU A 44 1.70 -0.86 4.67
C LEU A 44 0.31 -0.38 5.09
N ARG A 45 0.06 0.92 4.97
CA ARG A 45 -1.24 1.54 5.31
C ARG A 45 -2.38 1.06 4.42
N SER A 46 -2.10 0.71 3.16
CA SER A 46 -3.09 0.13 2.24
C SER A 46 -3.43 -1.33 2.54
N CYS A 47 -2.58 -2.03 3.30
CA CYS A 47 -2.77 -3.42 3.69
C CYS A 47 -3.40 -3.56 5.08
N ILE A 48 -3.62 -2.46 5.82
CA ILE A 48 -4.29 -2.50 7.13
C ILE A 48 -5.74 -2.94 6.92
N ASP A 49 -6.09 -4.08 7.49
CA ASP A 49 -7.46 -4.53 7.63
C ASP A 49 -8.04 -3.95 8.94
N PRO A 50 -9.16 -3.21 8.91
CA PRO A 50 -9.82 -2.75 10.14
C PRO A 50 -10.23 -3.88 11.09
N ALA A 51 -10.47 -5.08 10.57
CA ALA A 51 -10.82 -6.26 11.35
C ALA A 51 -9.59 -7.02 11.90
N ASP A 52 -8.44 -6.88 11.26
CA ASP A 52 -7.16 -7.43 11.72
C ASP A 52 -6.02 -6.41 11.52
N PRO A 53 -5.82 -5.49 12.47
CA PRO A 53 -4.76 -4.49 12.40
C PRO A 53 -3.35 -5.07 12.61
N THR A 54 -3.23 -6.39 12.86
CA THR A 54 -1.95 -7.06 13.09
C THR A 54 -1.36 -7.67 11.82
N ALA A 55 -2.14 -7.72 10.74
CA ALA A 55 -1.70 -8.22 9.45
C ALA A 55 -0.63 -7.30 8.85
N PHE A 56 0.62 -7.77 8.85
CA PHE A 56 1.75 -7.08 8.25
C PHE A 56 2.11 -7.77 6.93
N PRO A 57 2.14 -7.05 5.78
CA PRO A 57 2.51 -7.65 4.51
C PRO A 57 3.99 -8.05 4.50
N SER A 58 4.34 -9.07 3.72
CA SER A 58 5.74 -9.47 3.56
C SER A 58 6.55 -8.39 2.83
N ASP A 59 7.87 -8.40 3.01
CA ASP A 59 8.78 -7.50 2.29
C ASP A 59 8.63 -7.64 0.76
N GLN A 60 8.34 -8.85 0.28
CA GLN A 60 8.05 -9.09 -1.14
C GLN A 60 6.76 -8.38 -1.58
N THR A 61 5.69 -8.48 -0.81
CA THR A 61 4.44 -7.75 -1.09
C THR A 61 4.66 -6.23 -1.09
N ILE A 62 5.51 -5.73 -0.19
CA ILE A 62 5.90 -4.31 -0.16
C ILE A 62 6.66 -3.92 -1.42
N ALA A 63 7.62 -4.74 -1.84
CA ALA A 63 8.42 -4.51 -3.05
C ALA A 63 7.55 -4.44 -4.32
N GLU A 64 6.67 -5.44 -4.51
CA GLU A 64 5.79 -5.54 -5.66
C GLU A 64 4.81 -4.36 -5.75
N ARG A 65 4.10 -4.07 -4.65
CA ARG A 65 3.10 -2.98 -4.62
C ARG A 65 3.77 -1.60 -4.64
N GLY A 66 4.92 -1.47 -4.00
CA GLY A 66 5.70 -0.24 -3.94
C GLY A 66 6.58 0.00 -5.17
N ARG A 67 6.57 -0.92 -6.15
CA ARG A 67 7.35 -0.85 -7.40
C ARG A 67 8.84 -0.62 -7.14
N MET A 68 9.39 -1.38 -6.18
CA MET A 68 10.79 -1.31 -5.79
C MET A 68 11.40 -2.72 -5.71
N SER A 69 12.72 -2.82 -5.61
CA SER A 69 13.37 -4.12 -5.37
C SER A 69 13.08 -4.62 -3.96
N SER A 70 13.18 -5.94 -3.75
CA SER A 70 13.06 -6.53 -2.40
C SER A 70 14.09 -5.97 -1.43
N SER A 71 15.31 -5.69 -1.90
CA SER A 71 16.34 -5.03 -1.08
C SER A 71 15.94 -3.62 -0.66
N ALA A 72 15.37 -2.82 -1.56
CA ALA A 72 14.88 -1.48 -1.24
C ALA A 72 13.72 -1.53 -0.25
N ALA A 73 12.80 -2.50 -0.38
CA ALA A 73 11.72 -2.71 0.58
C ALA A 73 12.23 -3.03 1.99
N ILE A 74 13.19 -3.97 2.10
CA ILE A 74 13.81 -4.31 3.39
C ILE A 74 14.50 -3.09 4.02
N GLN A 75 15.25 -2.31 3.23
CA GLN A 75 15.92 -1.12 3.74
C GLN A 75 14.93 -0.02 4.15
N ALA A 76 13.86 0.17 3.37
CA ALA A 76 12.80 1.12 3.70
C ALA A 76 12.10 0.75 5.02
N VAL A 77 11.72 -0.51 5.20
CA VAL A 77 11.11 -0.99 6.46
C VAL A 77 12.08 -0.79 7.63
N LYS A 78 13.36 -1.15 7.45
CA LYS A 78 14.38 -0.94 8.49
C LYS A 78 14.55 0.53 8.86
N GLY A 79 14.59 1.43 7.87
CA GLY A 79 14.71 2.87 8.08
C GLY A 79 13.51 3.46 8.82
N LEU A 80 12.29 3.03 8.46
CA LEU A 80 11.07 3.41 9.18
C LEU A 80 11.08 2.94 10.65
N ILE A 81 11.58 1.72 10.93
CA ILE A 81 11.75 1.24 12.31
C ILE A 81 12.77 2.08 13.08
N GLN A 82 13.93 2.36 12.47
CA GLN A 82 14.99 3.15 13.08
C GLN A 82 14.53 4.58 13.42
N LYS A 83 13.63 5.14 12.60
CA LYS A 83 13.01 6.46 12.81
C LYS A 83 11.82 6.43 13.79
N GLY A 84 11.49 5.27 14.35
CA GLY A 84 10.39 5.10 15.31
C GLY A 84 8.99 5.18 14.69
N LEU A 85 8.88 5.15 13.35
CA LEU A 85 7.60 5.23 12.63
C LEU A 85 6.93 3.87 12.48
N LEU A 86 7.69 2.78 12.63
CA LEU A 86 7.19 1.42 12.73
C LEU A 86 7.73 0.76 13.99
N GLN A 87 6.89 0.01 14.67
CA GLN A 87 7.27 -0.82 15.80
C GLN A 87 7.20 -2.28 15.37
N LYS A 88 8.33 -2.98 15.40
CA LYS A 88 8.36 -4.43 15.16
C LYS A 88 7.97 -5.14 16.45
N HIS A 89 6.72 -5.59 16.55
CA HIS A 89 6.35 -6.56 17.56
C HIS A 89 6.85 -7.93 17.11
N ALA A 90 8.01 -8.35 17.63
CA ALA A 90 8.34 -9.76 17.64
C ALA A 90 7.36 -10.41 18.62
N ASN A 91 6.37 -11.15 18.12
CA ASN A 91 5.74 -12.33 18.75
C ASN A 91 4.29 -12.48 18.29
N TRP A 92 4.05 -13.44 17.39
CA TRP A 92 2.87 -14.29 17.46
C TRP A 92 3.37 -15.73 17.47
N HIS A 93 3.47 -16.30 18.67
CA HIS A 93 3.60 -17.75 18.83
C HIS A 93 2.32 -18.39 18.27
N VAL A 94 2.45 -19.22 17.25
CA VAL A 94 1.40 -20.19 16.90
C VAL A 94 1.41 -21.24 17.99
N ILE A 95 0.53 -21.10 18.99
CA ILE A 95 0.22 -22.20 19.90
C ILE A 95 -0.85 -23.03 19.18
N MET A 96 -0.43 -24.12 18.56
CA MET A 96 -1.37 -25.16 18.12
C MET A 96 -1.88 -25.87 19.37
N SER A 97 -3.15 -25.68 19.73
CA SER A 97 -3.82 -26.59 20.67
C SER A 97 -4.20 -27.87 19.92
N PRO A 98 -3.77 -29.06 20.37
CA PRO A 98 -4.24 -30.31 19.79
C PRO A 98 -5.73 -30.50 20.13
N LYS A 99 -6.51 -30.94 19.14
CA LYS A 99 -7.78 -31.64 19.39
C LYS A 99 -7.51 -33.13 19.43
#